data_AF-A0A8T6LYL5-F1
#
_entry.id   AF-A0A8T6LYL5-F1
#
_cell.length_a   1.000
_cell.length_b   1.000
_cell.length_c   1.000
_cell.angle_alpha   90.00
_cell.angle_beta   90.00
_cell.angle_gamma   90.00
#
_symmetry.space_group_name_H-M   'P 1'
#
loop_
_entity.id
_entity.type
_entity.pdbx_description
1 polymer ?
#
loop_
_entity_poly.entity_id
_entity_poly.type
_entity_poly.pdbx_seq_one_letter_code
_entity_poly.pdbx_strand_id
1 'polypeptide(L)'
;ESIDEAAREERRLNWLERTLRDIERNPDKELIKTFKEFYYGVVAAKFLQGHLEKLVDWMERELKDVIKKEVEITEPDKGRIKEQQEKLLKALDGLCIAIENPDARDPSQGGRFLLWRPRQIYLAIKHTRNNLKGDGEPKYKHWDKIFMLIDFEHLATQGVDPLQELTELKNNPLTSDFGRYVKTVHSGVPTPLHSHKPIGPEDREIIYRLLWLLKEAGLGKDHLTYLIFERGGFKDPFAGSVRALKAMAELMRENVPPDKLPESFFVIPKEQDAARQKVIIFEHTFDPIKGMLKFPEEEYTLLGASALKAGKRPEEWKKEELR
;
A
#
# COMPACT_ATOMS: atom_id res chain seq x y z
N GLU A 1 31.42 48.55 -20.44
CA GLU A 1 29.94 48.62 -20.41
C GLU A 1 29.29 47.26 -20.66
N SER A 2 29.70 46.45 -21.67
CA SER A 2 29.07 45.14 -21.94
C SER A 2 29.18 44.07 -20.83
N ILE A 3 30.26 44.08 -20.03
CA ILE A 3 30.44 43.14 -18.91
C ILE A 3 29.47 43.44 -17.74
N ASP A 4 29.09 44.70 -17.55
CA ASP A 4 28.19 45.13 -16.49
C ASP A 4 26.72 44.85 -16.85
N GLU A 5 26.39 44.85 -18.14
CA GLU A 5 25.04 44.54 -18.63
C GLU A 5 24.70 43.04 -18.50
N ALA A 6 25.65 42.15 -18.86
CA ALA A 6 25.47 40.70 -18.69
C ALA A 6 25.29 40.30 -17.21
N ALA A 7 26.07 40.90 -16.30
CA ALA A 7 25.94 40.66 -14.87
C ALA A 7 24.64 41.22 -14.27
N ARG A 8 24.10 42.31 -14.83
CA ARG A 8 22.78 42.85 -14.44
C ARG A 8 21.64 41.99 -14.97
N GLU A 9 21.77 41.45 -16.17
CA GLU A 9 20.78 40.53 -16.75
C GLU A 9 20.73 39.22 -15.95
N GLU A 10 21.88 38.66 -15.57
CA GLU A 10 21.97 37.43 -14.77
C GLU A 10 21.37 37.57 -13.37
N ARG A 11 21.43 38.77 -12.76
CA ARG A 11 20.77 39.09 -11.49
C ARG A 11 19.24 39.23 -11.61
N ARG A 12 18.72 39.48 -12.82
CA ARG A 12 17.27 39.59 -13.08
C ARG A 12 16.61 38.24 -13.34
N LEU A 13 17.39 37.23 -13.70
CA LEU A 13 16.88 35.90 -13.96
C LEU A 13 16.34 35.25 -12.69
N ASN A 14 15.16 34.66 -12.80
CA ASN A 14 14.66 33.79 -11.74
C ASN A 14 15.55 32.53 -11.65
N TRP A 15 15.41 31.77 -10.56
CA TRP A 15 16.26 30.59 -10.34
C TRP A 15 16.12 29.54 -11.47
N LEU A 16 14.92 29.39 -12.06
CA LEU A 16 14.68 28.44 -13.14
C LEU A 16 15.47 28.82 -14.40
N GLU A 17 15.42 30.10 -14.78
CA GLU A 17 16.15 30.63 -15.93
C GLU A 17 17.66 30.52 -15.74
N ARG A 18 18.16 30.79 -14.52
CA ARG A 18 19.58 30.58 -14.18
C ARG A 18 19.98 29.13 -14.31
N THR A 19 19.20 28.22 -13.73
CA THR A 19 19.49 26.78 -13.77
C THR A 19 19.46 26.24 -15.21
N LEU A 20 18.53 26.71 -16.05
CA LEU A 20 18.50 26.38 -17.48
C LEU A 20 19.76 26.86 -18.20
N ARG A 21 20.17 28.12 -18.00
CA ARG A 21 21.41 28.65 -18.59
C ARG A 21 22.65 27.91 -18.11
N ASP A 22 22.70 27.53 -16.83
CA ASP A 22 23.82 26.76 -16.27
C ASP A 22 23.91 25.37 -16.90
N ILE A 23 22.77 24.69 -17.10
CA ILE A 23 22.69 23.41 -17.81
C ILE A 23 23.13 23.55 -19.28
N GLU A 24 22.72 24.63 -19.96
CA GLU A 24 23.10 24.90 -21.34
C GLU A 24 24.60 25.18 -21.48
N ARG A 25 25.19 25.93 -20.55
CA ARG A 25 26.61 26.31 -20.55
C ARG A 25 27.53 25.17 -20.11
N ASN A 26 27.11 24.39 -19.12
CA ASN A 26 27.89 23.31 -18.55
C ASN A 26 26.98 22.13 -18.20
N PRO A 27 26.76 21.20 -19.15
CA PRO A 27 25.83 20.08 -18.98
C PRO A 27 26.38 19.05 -17.98
N ASP A 28 26.22 19.33 -16.69
CA ASP A 28 26.44 18.37 -15.63
C ASP A 28 25.28 17.36 -15.55
N LYS A 29 25.61 16.07 -15.53
CA LYS A 29 24.61 14.99 -15.57
C LYS A 29 23.70 14.99 -14.34
N GLU A 30 24.26 15.26 -13.16
CA GLU A 30 23.47 15.28 -11.92
C GLU A 30 22.59 16.53 -11.82
N LEU A 31 23.11 17.70 -12.23
CA LEU A 31 22.30 18.91 -12.35
C LEU A 31 21.13 18.73 -13.34
N ILE A 32 21.39 18.17 -14.52
CA ILE A 32 20.35 17.88 -15.52
C ILE A 32 19.30 16.93 -14.96
N LYS A 33 19.72 15.85 -14.28
CA LYS A 33 18.81 14.88 -13.68
C LYS A 33 17.93 15.53 -12.61
N THR A 34 18.53 16.27 -11.70
CA THR A 34 17.83 17.00 -10.63
C THR A 34 16.84 18.02 -11.18
N PHE A 35 17.26 18.79 -12.20
CA PHE A 35 16.39 19.74 -12.87
C PHE A 35 15.22 19.06 -13.57
N LYS A 36 15.45 17.97 -14.29
CA LYS A 36 14.37 17.21 -14.94
C LYS A 36 13.37 16.69 -13.92
N GLU A 37 13.83 16.09 -12.82
CA GLU A 37 12.96 15.61 -11.75
C GLU A 37 12.13 16.75 -11.15
N PHE A 38 12.75 17.89 -10.86
CA PHE A 38 12.05 19.08 -10.41
C PHE A 38 11.01 19.57 -11.43
N TYR A 39 11.42 19.81 -12.68
CA TYR A 39 10.57 20.39 -13.71
C TYR A 39 9.36 19.50 -14.02
N TYR A 40 9.60 18.20 -14.27
CA TYR A 40 8.52 17.26 -14.53
C TYR A 40 7.62 17.06 -13.32
N GLY A 41 8.19 17.04 -12.11
CA GLY A 41 7.41 17.00 -10.88
C GLY A 41 6.48 18.20 -10.73
N VAL A 42 6.96 19.42 -11.01
CA VAL A 42 6.15 20.65 -10.94
C VAL A 42 5.05 20.66 -12.01
N VAL A 43 5.38 20.31 -13.26
CA VAL A 43 4.39 20.24 -14.36
C VAL A 43 3.31 19.21 -14.04
N ALA A 44 3.70 18.03 -13.56
CA ALA A 44 2.75 16.99 -13.20
C ALA A 44 1.91 17.36 -11.97
N ALA A 45 2.49 18.02 -10.97
CA ALA A 45 1.75 18.55 -9.83
C ALA A 45 0.70 19.58 -10.27
N LYS A 46 1.01 20.44 -11.25
CA LYS A 46 0.04 21.38 -11.82
C LYS A 46 -1.04 20.70 -12.64
N PHE A 47 -0.69 19.66 -13.38
CA PHE A 47 -1.68 18.84 -14.09
C PHE A 47 -2.63 18.16 -13.11
N LEU A 48 -2.11 17.54 -12.05
CA LEU A 48 -2.91 16.92 -10.99
C LEU A 48 -3.78 17.95 -10.27
N GLN A 49 -3.24 19.13 -9.94
CA GLN A 49 -3.98 20.23 -9.32
C GLN A 49 -5.25 20.55 -10.13
N GLY A 50 -5.14 20.76 -11.45
CA GLY A 50 -6.30 21.06 -12.30
C GLY A 50 -7.38 19.98 -12.28
N HIS A 51 -7.00 18.70 -12.24
CA HIS A 51 -7.94 17.59 -12.13
C HIS A 51 -8.65 17.57 -10.77
N LEU A 52 -7.89 17.77 -9.70
CA LEU A 52 -8.43 17.80 -8.33
C LEU A 52 -9.40 18.97 -8.13
N GLU A 53 -9.06 20.15 -8.64
CA GLU A 53 -9.94 21.31 -8.59
C GLU A 53 -11.25 21.05 -9.34
N LYS A 54 -11.17 20.43 -10.53
CA LYS A 54 -12.36 20.05 -11.31
C LYS A 54 -13.20 18.98 -10.61
N LEU A 55 -12.58 18.00 -9.95
CA LEU A 55 -13.29 16.99 -9.17
C LEU A 55 -14.03 17.61 -7.97
N VAL A 56 -13.40 18.56 -7.27
CA VAL A 56 -14.06 19.30 -6.19
C VAL A 56 -15.22 20.13 -6.71
N ASP A 57 -15.06 20.84 -7.83
CA ASP A 57 -16.15 21.60 -8.47
C ASP A 57 -17.32 20.68 -8.89
N TRP A 58 -17.01 19.52 -9.45
CA TRP A 58 -17.98 18.48 -9.81
C TRP A 58 -18.76 17.96 -8.59
N MET A 59 -18.08 17.68 -7.48
CA MET A 59 -18.73 17.28 -6.22
C MET A 59 -19.69 18.35 -5.69
N GLU A 60 -19.37 19.63 -5.88
CA GLU A 60 -20.15 20.73 -5.33
C GLU A 60 -21.39 21.09 -6.15
N ARG A 61 -21.31 20.86 -7.47
CA ARG A 61 -22.32 21.31 -8.42
C ARG A 61 -23.00 20.12 -9.08
N GLU A 62 -22.29 19.44 -9.95
CA GLU A 62 -22.85 18.47 -10.90
C GLU A 62 -23.29 17.17 -10.21
N LEU A 63 -22.49 16.64 -9.28
CA LEU A 63 -22.77 15.35 -8.63
C LEU A 63 -24.07 15.38 -7.81
N LYS A 64 -24.42 16.53 -7.23
CA LYS A 64 -25.69 16.69 -6.49
C LYS A 64 -26.89 16.47 -7.40
N ASP A 65 -26.82 16.95 -8.64
CA ASP A 65 -27.89 16.79 -9.62
C ASP A 65 -27.91 15.38 -10.21
N VAL A 66 -26.74 14.77 -10.41
CA VAL A 66 -26.63 13.34 -10.79
C VAL A 66 -27.30 12.46 -9.74
N ILE A 67 -26.99 12.65 -8.44
CA ILE A 67 -27.60 11.89 -7.34
C ILE A 67 -29.13 11.99 -7.39
N LYS A 68 -29.67 13.20 -7.54
CA LYS A 68 -31.12 13.40 -7.57
C LYS A 68 -31.79 12.63 -8.71
N LYS A 69 -31.25 12.77 -9.92
CA LYS A 69 -31.77 12.12 -11.14
C LYS A 69 -31.65 10.59 -11.06
N GLU A 70 -30.51 10.08 -10.64
CA GLU A 70 -30.29 8.63 -10.52
C GLU A 70 -31.23 8.00 -9.49
N VAL A 71 -31.48 8.65 -8.34
CA VAL A 71 -32.47 8.16 -7.36
C VAL A 71 -33.88 8.17 -7.94
N GLU A 72 -34.28 9.21 -8.67
CA GLU A 72 -35.60 9.29 -9.30
C GLU A 72 -35.84 8.16 -10.31
N ILE A 73 -34.79 7.71 -10.99
CA ILE A 73 -34.85 6.62 -11.97
C ILE A 73 -34.85 5.25 -11.28
N THR A 74 -34.09 5.10 -10.19
CA THR A 74 -33.79 3.79 -9.59
C THR A 74 -34.66 3.42 -8.39
N GLU A 75 -35.25 4.38 -7.69
CA GLU A 75 -36.13 4.12 -6.54
C GLU A 75 -37.60 4.01 -6.99
N PRO A 76 -38.19 2.80 -6.97
CA PRO A 76 -39.57 2.60 -7.42
C PRO A 76 -40.61 3.22 -6.49
N ASP A 77 -40.31 3.39 -5.19
CA ASP A 77 -41.22 4.00 -4.24
C ASP A 77 -41.03 5.53 -4.18
N LYS A 78 -41.98 6.26 -4.77
CA LYS A 78 -41.98 7.74 -4.78
C LYS A 78 -41.97 8.35 -3.39
N GLY A 79 -42.49 7.66 -2.38
CA GLY A 79 -42.44 8.10 -0.98
C GLY A 79 -41.03 8.11 -0.40
N ARG A 80 -40.11 7.32 -0.97
CA ARG A 80 -38.73 7.14 -0.48
C ARG A 80 -37.68 7.92 -1.26
N ILE A 81 -38.01 8.45 -2.44
CA ILE A 81 -37.08 9.23 -3.27
C ILE A 81 -36.41 10.35 -2.46
N LYS A 82 -37.20 11.15 -1.74
CA LYS A 82 -36.67 12.27 -0.95
C LYS A 82 -35.73 11.81 0.16
N GLU A 83 -36.11 10.74 0.87
CA GLU A 83 -35.29 10.15 1.94
C GLU A 83 -33.94 9.66 1.40
N GLN A 84 -33.95 8.94 0.27
CA GLN A 84 -32.72 8.43 -0.36
C GLN A 84 -31.84 9.55 -0.90
N GLN A 85 -32.43 10.58 -1.54
CA GLN A 85 -31.69 11.76 -1.99
C GLN A 85 -31.00 12.47 -0.81
N GLU A 86 -31.71 12.72 0.29
CA GLU A 86 -31.13 13.34 1.49
C GLU A 86 -30.00 12.49 2.08
N LYS A 87 -30.16 11.16 2.13
CA LYS A 87 -29.14 10.24 2.62
C LYS A 87 -27.87 10.27 1.76
N LEU A 88 -27.99 10.24 0.43
CA LEU A 88 -26.84 10.26 -0.47
C LEU A 88 -26.16 11.63 -0.51
N LEU A 89 -26.91 12.73 -0.47
CA LEU A 89 -26.35 14.08 -0.36
C LEU A 89 -25.59 14.26 0.96
N LYS A 90 -26.07 13.66 2.06
CA LYS A 90 -25.31 13.61 3.32
C LYS A 90 -24.06 12.74 3.21
N ALA A 91 -24.11 11.64 2.46
CA ALA A 91 -22.93 10.81 2.23
C ALA A 91 -21.86 11.54 1.39
N LEU A 92 -22.29 12.36 0.43
CA LEU A 92 -21.43 13.20 -0.40
C LEU A 92 -20.56 14.16 0.45
N ASP A 93 -21.10 14.72 1.53
CA ASP A 93 -20.34 15.57 2.46
C ASP A 93 -19.13 14.83 3.12
N GLY A 94 -19.21 13.49 3.17
CA GLY A 94 -18.15 12.61 3.66
C GLY A 94 -17.20 12.09 2.56
N LEU A 95 -17.52 12.31 1.27
CA LEU A 95 -16.71 11.82 0.16
C LEU A 95 -15.33 12.50 0.15
N CYS A 96 -14.30 11.68 -0.04
CA CYS A 96 -12.91 12.11 -0.07
C CYS A 96 -12.24 11.60 -1.34
N ILE A 97 -11.30 12.39 -1.88
CA ILE A 97 -10.43 12.00 -2.98
C ILE A 97 -9.09 11.62 -2.37
N ALA A 98 -8.61 10.41 -2.62
CA ALA A 98 -7.30 9.94 -2.16
C ALA A 98 -6.42 9.60 -3.37
N ILE A 99 -5.26 10.23 -3.46
CA ILE A 99 -4.28 9.99 -4.53
C ILE A 99 -3.23 9.02 -4.01
N GLU A 100 -3.17 7.85 -4.64
CA GLU A 100 -2.21 6.79 -4.34
C GLU A 100 -0.91 6.99 -5.12
N ASN A 101 0.23 6.68 -4.49
CA ASN A 101 1.49 6.58 -5.22
C ASN A 101 1.46 5.39 -6.18
N PRO A 102 1.75 5.59 -7.47
CA PRO A 102 1.64 4.56 -8.48
C PRO A 102 2.66 3.46 -8.30
N ASP A 103 2.22 2.27 -8.67
CA ASP A 103 3.06 1.11 -8.79
C ASP A 103 3.82 1.04 -10.13
N ALA A 104 5.10 0.66 -10.10
CA ALA A 104 5.90 0.39 -11.29
C ALA A 104 6.53 -1.01 -11.28
N ARG A 105 5.71 -2.04 -11.06
CA ARG A 105 6.09 -3.46 -11.23
C ARG A 105 6.79 -3.77 -12.56
N ASP A 106 6.33 -3.14 -13.65
CA ASP A 106 6.86 -3.36 -15.00
C ASP A 106 7.97 -2.33 -15.30
N PRO A 107 9.24 -2.76 -15.42
CA PRO A 107 10.33 -1.86 -15.76
C PRO A 107 10.13 -1.12 -17.09
N SER A 108 9.32 -1.66 -18.01
CA SER A 108 8.96 -0.98 -19.27
C SER A 108 8.07 0.25 -19.07
N GLN A 109 7.43 0.34 -17.90
CA GLN A 109 6.68 1.49 -17.41
C GLN A 109 7.53 2.40 -16.50
N GLY A 110 8.77 1.99 -16.19
CA GLY A 110 9.71 2.77 -15.42
C GLY A 110 9.93 4.16 -16.04
N GLY A 111 9.82 5.21 -15.21
CA GLY A 111 9.95 6.60 -15.65
C GLY A 111 8.72 7.19 -16.36
N ARG A 112 7.62 6.45 -16.50
CA ARG A 112 6.36 7.01 -17.04
C ARG A 112 5.56 7.79 -16.01
N PHE A 113 5.74 7.50 -14.73
CA PHE A 113 5.10 8.24 -13.65
C PHE A 113 5.89 9.50 -13.33
N LEU A 114 5.24 10.65 -13.48
CA LEU A 114 5.84 11.95 -13.18
C LEU A 114 5.72 12.32 -11.70
N LEU A 115 4.65 11.86 -11.04
CA LEU A 115 4.46 11.93 -9.60
C LEU A 115 4.40 10.50 -9.08
N TRP A 116 5.44 10.09 -8.36
CA TRP A 116 5.56 8.71 -7.89
C TRP A 116 6.04 8.60 -6.45
N ARG A 117 6.71 9.64 -5.94
CA ARG A 117 7.08 9.71 -4.52
C ARG A 117 5.98 10.33 -3.68
N PRO A 118 5.77 9.87 -2.43
CA PRO A 118 4.81 10.47 -1.50
C PRO A 118 5.08 11.95 -1.28
N ARG A 119 6.36 12.38 -1.25
CA ARG A 119 6.72 13.80 -1.11
C ARG A 119 6.15 14.68 -2.22
N GLN A 120 6.16 14.19 -3.46
CA GLN A 120 5.67 14.93 -4.62
C GLN A 120 4.14 15.05 -4.57
N ILE A 121 3.48 13.93 -4.26
CA ILE A 121 2.01 13.84 -4.14
C ILE A 121 1.51 14.71 -2.98
N TYR A 122 2.15 14.61 -1.81
CA TYR A 122 1.85 15.45 -0.65
C TYR A 122 1.95 16.94 -0.97
N LEU A 123 3.04 17.39 -1.60
CA LEU A 123 3.20 18.81 -1.96
C LEU A 123 2.13 19.27 -2.95
N ALA A 124 1.81 18.43 -3.96
CA ALA A 124 0.74 18.73 -4.92
C ALA A 124 -0.62 18.87 -4.23
N ILE A 125 -0.95 17.96 -3.30
CA ILE A 125 -2.19 18.00 -2.53
C ILE A 125 -2.23 19.23 -1.62
N LYS A 126 -1.16 19.49 -0.85
CA LYS A 126 -1.07 20.63 0.07
C LYS A 126 -1.23 21.95 -0.69
N HIS A 127 -0.56 22.08 -1.83
CA HIS A 127 -0.70 23.25 -2.70
C HIS A 127 -2.13 23.40 -3.23
N THR A 128 -2.74 22.31 -3.71
CA THR A 128 -4.12 22.31 -4.23
C THR A 128 -5.12 22.72 -3.16
N ARG A 129 -5.02 22.15 -1.95
CA ARG A 129 -5.90 22.50 -0.82
C ARG A 129 -5.76 23.97 -0.43
N ASN A 130 -4.54 24.49 -0.39
CA ASN A 130 -4.30 25.91 -0.11
C ASN A 130 -4.91 26.80 -1.20
N ASN A 131 -4.80 26.42 -2.47
CA ASN A 131 -5.40 27.16 -3.58
C ASN A 131 -6.95 27.18 -3.52
N LEU A 132 -7.56 26.02 -3.21
CA LEU A 132 -9.02 25.91 -3.07
C LEU A 132 -9.55 26.63 -1.82
N LYS A 133 -8.75 26.69 -0.75
CA LYS A 133 -9.05 27.45 0.46
C LYS A 133 -9.01 28.96 0.21
N GLY A 134 -8.01 29.44 -0.55
CA GLY A 134 -7.77 30.87 -0.74
C GLY A 134 -7.36 31.61 0.56
N ASP A 135 -7.25 32.93 0.47
CA ASP A 135 -6.83 33.80 1.59
C ASP A 135 -7.96 34.20 2.55
N GLY A 136 -9.17 33.66 2.35
CA GLY A 136 -10.38 34.02 3.08
C GLY A 136 -11.35 32.84 3.23
N GLU A 137 -12.62 33.07 2.95
CA GLU A 137 -13.63 32.00 2.91
C GLU A 137 -13.32 31.01 1.78
N PRO A 138 -13.32 29.69 2.05
CA PRO A 138 -13.05 28.69 1.04
C PRO A 138 -13.96 28.82 -0.18
N LYS A 139 -13.37 28.75 -1.38
CA LYS A 139 -14.12 28.77 -2.64
C LYS A 139 -15.11 27.60 -2.74
N TYR A 140 -14.77 26.49 -2.11
CA TYR A 140 -15.54 25.24 -2.13
C TYR A 140 -15.66 24.68 -0.71
N LYS A 141 -16.79 24.09 -0.34
CA LYS A 141 -16.98 23.42 0.95
C LYS A 141 -16.08 22.18 1.06
N HIS A 142 -15.86 21.46 -0.04
CA HIS A 142 -15.04 20.24 -0.07
C HIS A 142 -13.54 20.50 -0.34
N TRP A 143 -13.05 21.73 -0.16
CA TRP A 143 -11.64 22.10 -0.39
C TRP A 143 -10.65 21.24 0.44
N ASP A 144 -11.10 20.71 1.57
CA ASP A 144 -10.30 19.93 2.51
C ASP A 144 -10.41 18.41 2.31
N LYS A 145 -11.11 17.96 1.25
CA LYS A 145 -11.42 16.54 1.00
C LYS A 145 -10.42 15.82 0.09
N ILE A 146 -9.26 16.41 -0.13
CA ILE A 146 -8.19 15.85 -0.95
C ILE A 146 -7.09 15.31 -0.04
N PHE A 147 -6.76 14.04 -0.23
CA PHE A 147 -5.83 13.30 0.61
C PHE A 147 -4.89 12.43 -0.22
N MET A 148 -3.88 11.91 0.45
CA MET A 148 -2.98 10.91 -0.06
C MET A 148 -3.41 9.53 0.44
N LEU A 149 -3.22 8.54 -0.42
CA LEU A 149 -3.13 7.14 -0.04
C LEU A 149 -1.66 6.75 -0.18
N ILE A 150 -1.08 6.13 0.84
CA ILE A 150 0.27 5.58 0.73
C ILE A 150 0.17 4.06 0.62
N ASP A 151 0.74 3.51 -0.44
CA ASP A 151 1.01 2.08 -0.56
C ASP A 151 2.51 1.83 -0.39
N PHE A 152 2.87 1.07 0.65
CA PHE A 152 4.26 0.77 0.96
C PHE A 152 4.93 -0.15 -0.06
N GLU A 153 4.16 -1.05 -0.68
CA GLU A 153 4.66 -1.97 -1.68
C GLU A 153 4.91 -1.26 -3.01
N HIS A 154 4.06 -0.29 -3.40
CA HIS A 154 4.27 0.57 -4.56
C HIS A 154 5.54 1.42 -4.45
N LEU A 155 5.93 1.83 -3.24
CA LEU A 155 7.21 2.52 -3.05
C LEU A 155 8.39 1.58 -3.29
N ALA A 156 8.29 0.35 -2.77
CA ALA A 156 9.33 -0.66 -2.93
C ALA A 156 9.52 -1.05 -4.41
N THR A 157 8.44 -1.10 -5.21
CA THR A 157 8.53 -1.44 -6.64
C THR A 157 9.21 -0.37 -7.47
N GLN A 158 9.20 0.88 -6.99
CA GLN A 158 9.95 1.99 -7.58
C GLN A 158 11.43 2.00 -7.17
N GLY A 159 11.89 0.98 -6.43
CA GLY A 159 13.27 0.89 -5.92
C GLY A 159 13.57 1.89 -4.80
N VAL A 160 12.54 2.39 -4.11
CA VAL A 160 12.69 3.28 -2.95
C VAL A 160 12.46 2.50 -1.67
N ASP A 161 13.35 2.68 -0.69
CA ASP A 161 13.12 2.22 0.67
C ASP A 161 12.03 3.08 1.33
N PRO A 162 10.85 2.52 1.66
CA PRO A 162 9.78 3.27 2.28
C PRO A 162 10.17 3.84 3.65
N LEU A 163 11.03 3.16 4.40
CA LEU A 163 11.45 3.61 5.73
C LEU A 163 12.32 4.86 5.62
N GLN A 164 13.24 4.87 4.65
CA GLN A 164 14.05 6.03 4.34
C GLN A 164 13.18 7.20 3.85
N GLU A 165 12.31 6.97 2.86
CA GLU A 165 11.47 8.03 2.28
C GLU A 165 10.57 8.69 3.33
N LEU A 166 9.91 7.90 4.19
CA LEU A 166 9.06 8.44 5.26
C LEU A 166 9.87 9.16 6.35
N THR A 167 11.07 8.68 6.67
CA THR A 167 11.96 9.32 7.65
C THR A 167 12.43 10.69 7.13
N GLU A 168 12.84 10.78 5.86
CA GLU A 168 13.24 12.04 5.23
C GLU A 168 12.08 13.04 5.20
N LEU A 169 10.88 12.57 4.85
CA LEU A 169 9.66 13.37 4.86
C LEU A 169 9.33 13.93 6.24
N LYS A 170 9.40 13.09 7.28
CA LYS A 170 9.15 13.47 8.67
C LYS A 170 10.17 14.51 9.14
N ASN A 171 11.45 14.32 8.81
CA ASN A 171 12.54 15.17 9.31
C ASN A 171 12.68 16.49 8.55
N ASN A 172 12.05 16.64 7.39
CA ASN A 172 12.05 17.90 6.64
C ASN A 172 10.94 18.84 7.14
N PRO A 173 11.26 20.06 7.62
CA PRO A 173 10.26 21.00 8.13
C PRO A 173 9.13 21.34 7.16
N LEU A 174 9.40 21.34 5.84
CA LEU A 174 8.41 21.64 4.81
C LEU A 174 7.37 20.54 4.63
N THR A 175 7.70 19.32 5.03
CA THR A 175 6.87 18.13 4.83
C THR A 175 6.56 17.36 6.11
N SER A 176 7.04 17.82 7.27
CA SER A 176 6.92 17.12 8.56
C SER A 176 5.48 16.81 9.00
N ASP A 177 4.50 17.53 8.46
CA ASP A 177 3.06 17.36 8.73
C ASP A 177 2.35 16.46 7.70
N PHE A 178 3.09 15.75 6.82
CA PHE A 178 2.50 14.98 5.72
C PHE A 178 1.53 13.88 6.19
N GLY A 179 1.71 13.32 7.38
CA GLY A 179 0.82 12.31 7.95
C GLY A 179 -0.63 12.83 8.11
N ARG A 180 -0.81 14.15 8.32
CA ARG A 180 -2.13 14.80 8.39
C ARG A 180 -2.90 14.81 7.07
N TYR A 181 -2.23 14.47 5.97
CA TYR A 181 -2.82 14.42 4.63
C TYR A 181 -3.06 12.97 4.18
N VAL A 182 -2.74 11.97 5.00
CA VAL A 182 -2.88 10.55 4.63
C VAL A 182 -4.22 9.99 5.11
N LYS A 183 -5.14 9.76 4.17
CA LYS A 183 -6.48 9.22 4.49
C LYS A 183 -6.48 7.71 4.63
N THR A 184 -5.66 7.04 3.84
CA THR A 184 -5.64 5.59 3.71
C THR A 184 -4.19 5.13 3.57
N VAL A 185 -3.90 3.96 4.13
CA VAL A 185 -2.61 3.28 3.95
C VAL A 185 -2.87 1.87 3.48
N HIS A 186 -2.36 1.50 2.32
CA HIS A 186 -2.23 0.09 1.95
C HIS A 186 -1.02 -0.48 2.69
N SER A 187 -1.34 -1.25 3.73
CA SER A 187 -0.42 -1.61 4.80
C SER A 187 0.19 -3.01 4.57
N GLY A 188 0.65 -3.25 3.35
CA GLY A 188 1.36 -4.47 2.97
C GLY A 188 2.83 -4.43 3.35
N VAL A 189 3.48 -5.61 3.34
CA VAL A 189 4.95 -5.66 3.45
C VAL A 189 5.56 -5.03 2.19
N PRO A 190 6.49 -4.08 2.33
CA PRO A 190 7.10 -3.43 1.18
C PRO A 190 8.06 -4.40 0.48
N THR A 191 7.59 -5.09 -0.55
CA THR A 191 8.42 -5.97 -1.37
C THR A 191 8.49 -5.47 -2.82
N PRO A 192 9.67 -5.47 -3.45
CA PRO A 192 9.79 -5.09 -4.87
C PRO A 192 9.01 -6.00 -5.83
N LEU A 193 8.57 -7.17 -5.37
CA LEU A 193 7.82 -8.14 -6.17
C LEU A 193 6.34 -7.79 -6.31
N HIS A 194 5.83 -6.87 -5.49
CA HIS A 194 4.43 -6.49 -5.47
C HIS A 194 3.49 -7.69 -5.44
N SER A 195 3.65 -8.46 -4.37
CA SER A 195 2.94 -9.70 -4.22
C SER A 195 1.65 -9.53 -3.42
N HIS A 196 1.45 -8.43 -2.69
CA HIS A 196 0.29 -8.24 -1.82
C HIS A 196 0.00 -9.50 -0.99
N LYS A 197 1.09 -10.11 -0.49
CA LYS A 197 1.01 -11.36 0.28
C LYS A 197 0.32 -11.07 1.60
N PRO A 198 -0.46 -12.04 2.12
CA PRO A 198 -0.99 -11.94 3.48
C PRO A 198 0.11 -11.60 4.48
N ILE A 199 -0.21 -10.75 5.47
CA ILE A 199 0.76 -10.26 6.46
C ILE A 199 1.14 -11.41 7.40
N GLY A 200 2.39 -11.85 7.30
CA GLY A 200 3.01 -12.81 8.22
C GLY A 200 3.43 -12.14 9.52
N PRO A 201 3.66 -12.89 10.62
CA PRO A 201 4.25 -12.37 11.86
C PRO A 201 5.56 -11.62 11.66
N GLU A 202 6.41 -12.10 10.77
CA GLU A 202 7.71 -11.53 10.40
C GLU A 202 7.59 -10.15 9.73
N ASP A 203 6.48 -9.90 9.03
CA ASP A 203 6.21 -8.64 8.32
C ASP A 203 5.70 -7.55 9.27
N ARG A 204 5.21 -7.93 10.45
CA ARG A 204 4.45 -7.00 11.30
C ARG A 204 5.31 -5.85 11.81
N GLU A 205 6.56 -6.13 12.15
CA GLU A 205 7.45 -5.12 12.71
C GLU A 205 7.74 -4.01 11.70
N ILE A 206 8.07 -4.38 10.45
CA ILE A 206 8.40 -3.41 9.40
C ILE A 206 7.18 -2.55 9.06
N ILE A 207 5.99 -3.16 8.93
CA ILE A 207 4.74 -2.42 8.70
C ILE A 207 4.46 -1.48 9.87
N TYR A 208 4.62 -1.95 11.11
CA TYR A 208 4.38 -1.12 12.29
C TYR A 208 5.32 0.08 12.38
N ARG A 209 6.61 -0.09 12.06
CA ARG A 209 7.60 1.01 12.02
C ARG A 209 7.19 2.08 11.00
N LEU A 210 6.74 1.68 9.82
CA LEU A 210 6.26 2.61 8.79
C LEU A 210 5.01 3.36 9.27
N LEU A 211 4.04 2.66 9.84
CA LEU A 211 2.84 3.27 10.40
C LEU A 211 3.16 4.22 11.57
N TRP A 212 4.15 3.89 12.40
CA TRP A 212 4.62 4.75 13.48
C TRP A 212 5.21 6.07 12.95
N LEU A 213 6.03 6.02 11.90
CA LEU A 213 6.55 7.24 11.26
C LEU A 213 5.42 8.14 10.75
N LEU A 214 4.39 7.55 10.14
CA LEU A 214 3.20 8.30 9.70
C LEU A 214 2.45 8.92 10.89
N LYS A 215 2.28 8.17 11.99
CA LYS A 215 1.67 8.66 13.23
C LYS A 215 2.42 9.87 13.79
N GLU A 216 3.75 9.80 13.86
CA GLU A 216 4.58 10.92 14.31
C GLU A 216 4.45 12.15 13.38
N ALA A 217 4.23 11.93 12.08
CA ALA A 217 3.94 12.99 11.11
C ALA A 217 2.47 13.46 11.10
N GLY A 218 1.64 12.96 12.02
CA GLY A 218 0.26 13.42 12.24
C GLY A 218 -0.85 12.53 11.66
N LEU A 219 -0.56 11.28 11.28
CA LEU A 219 -1.58 10.32 10.84
C LEU A 219 -2.68 10.16 11.89
N GLY A 220 -3.94 10.26 11.45
CA GLY A 220 -5.10 10.08 12.32
C GLY A 220 -5.35 11.21 13.33
N LYS A 221 -4.60 12.32 13.28
CA LYS A 221 -4.75 13.44 14.21
C LYS A 221 -6.01 14.29 13.92
N ASP A 222 -6.27 14.57 12.64
CA ASP A 222 -7.34 15.48 12.23
C ASP A 222 -8.57 14.76 11.67
N HIS A 223 -8.43 13.49 11.28
CA HIS A 223 -9.49 12.72 10.64
C HIS A 223 -9.31 11.22 10.85
N LEU A 224 -10.40 10.46 10.70
CA LEU A 224 -10.33 9.01 10.63
C LEU A 224 -9.47 8.56 9.44
N THR A 225 -8.51 7.69 9.71
CA THR A 225 -7.62 7.07 8.72
C THR A 225 -7.92 5.58 8.62
N TYR A 226 -7.86 5.04 7.40
CA TYR A 226 -8.10 3.63 7.13
C TYR A 226 -6.78 2.89 6.88
N LEU A 227 -6.55 1.81 7.62
CA LEU A 227 -5.52 0.83 7.29
C LEU A 227 -6.18 -0.26 6.48
N ILE A 228 -5.74 -0.42 5.24
CA ILE A 228 -6.31 -1.38 4.30
C ILE A 228 -5.22 -2.38 3.95
N PHE A 229 -5.58 -3.66 3.91
CA PHE A 229 -4.77 -4.67 3.27
C PHE A 229 -5.25 -4.81 1.83
N GLU A 230 -4.44 -4.36 0.87
CA GLU A 230 -4.72 -4.58 -0.55
C GLU A 230 -4.49 -6.06 -0.89
N ARG A 231 -5.46 -6.68 -1.58
CA ARG A 231 -5.43 -8.11 -1.85
C ARG A 231 -4.79 -8.36 -3.21
N GLY A 232 -3.75 -9.20 -3.23
CA GLY A 232 -3.30 -9.85 -4.46
C GLY A 232 -4.20 -11.01 -4.89
N GLY A 233 -3.84 -11.65 -5.99
CA GLY A 233 -4.53 -12.83 -6.53
C GLY A 233 -4.36 -14.12 -5.72
N PHE A 234 -3.95 -14.04 -4.45
CA PHE A 234 -3.70 -15.20 -3.59
C PHE A 234 -5.00 -15.79 -3.05
N LYS A 235 -4.97 -17.08 -2.67
CA LYS A 235 -6.04 -17.69 -1.88
C LYS A 235 -5.89 -17.27 -0.41
N ASP A 236 -6.98 -17.32 0.35
CA ASP A 236 -7.03 -17.02 1.80
C ASP A 236 -5.80 -17.59 2.55
N PRO A 237 -5.20 -16.85 3.51
CA PRO A 237 -5.95 -16.18 4.57
C PRO A 237 -5.78 -14.63 4.65
N PHE A 238 -6.76 -13.89 4.13
CA PHE A 238 -6.85 -12.42 4.21
C PHE A 238 -7.35 -11.93 5.57
N ALA A 239 -8.16 -12.73 6.26
CA ALA A 239 -8.65 -12.41 7.60
C ALA A 239 -7.49 -12.27 8.61
N GLY A 240 -6.38 -12.98 8.40
CA GLY A 240 -5.16 -12.86 9.19
C GLY A 240 -4.55 -11.46 9.11
N SER A 241 -4.39 -10.92 7.89
CA SER A 241 -3.90 -9.57 7.65
C SER A 241 -4.76 -8.52 8.35
N VAL A 242 -6.09 -8.63 8.24
CA VAL A 242 -7.01 -7.69 8.89
C VAL A 242 -6.87 -7.71 10.41
N ARG A 243 -6.70 -8.90 11.02
CA ARG A 243 -6.45 -9.01 12.47
C ARG A 243 -5.10 -8.39 12.86
N ALA A 244 -4.05 -8.60 12.06
CA ALA A 244 -2.76 -7.97 12.30
C ALA A 244 -2.85 -6.43 12.26
N LEU A 245 -3.51 -5.86 11.24
CA LEU A 245 -3.71 -4.41 11.14
C LEU A 245 -4.54 -3.84 12.29
N LYS A 246 -5.53 -4.57 12.79
CA LYS A 246 -6.29 -4.17 13.99
C LYS A 246 -5.39 -4.09 15.22
N ALA A 247 -4.57 -5.12 15.46
CA ALA A 247 -3.62 -5.13 16.58
C ALA A 247 -2.60 -3.98 16.47
N MET A 248 -2.08 -3.71 15.27
CA MET A 248 -1.21 -2.55 15.03
C MET A 248 -1.92 -1.22 15.33
N ALA A 249 -3.18 -1.07 14.89
CA ALA A 249 -3.96 0.13 15.16
C ALA A 249 -4.22 0.33 16.67
N GLU A 250 -4.43 -0.74 17.43
CA GLU A 250 -4.58 -0.71 18.88
C GLU A 250 -3.29 -0.25 19.57
N LEU A 251 -2.15 -0.88 19.25
CA LEU A 251 -0.83 -0.50 19.79
C LEU A 251 -0.47 0.96 19.45
N MET A 252 -0.81 1.43 18.25
CA MET A 252 -0.62 2.83 17.88
C MET A 252 -1.52 3.78 18.69
N ARG A 253 -2.75 3.39 19.04
CA ARG A 253 -3.63 4.20 19.90
C ARG A 253 -3.12 4.25 21.34
N GLU A 254 -2.55 3.15 21.81
CA GLU A 254 -1.90 3.03 23.11
C GLU A 254 -0.53 3.74 23.16
N ASN A 255 -0.06 4.27 22.03
CA ASN A 255 1.24 4.93 21.88
C ASN A 255 2.43 4.02 22.25
N VAL A 256 2.35 2.73 21.91
CA VAL A 256 3.47 1.80 22.09
C VAL A 256 4.50 2.01 20.98
N PRO A 257 5.72 2.49 21.26
CA PRO A 257 6.72 2.71 20.21
C PRO A 257 7.30 1.37 19.69
N PRO A 258 7.90 1.34 18.48
CA PRO A 258 8.37 0.11 17.84
C PRO A 258 9.41 -0.69 18.65
N ASP A 259 10.20 -0.02 19.49
CA ASP A 259 11.20 -0.63 20.38
C ASP A 259 10.59 -1.28 21.64
N LYS A 260 9.29 -1.10 21.88
CA LYS A 260 8.56 -1.62 23.05
C LYS A 260 7.38 -2.52 22.66
N LEU A 261 7.41 -3.08 21.46
CA LEU A 261 6.39 -4.01 20.99
C LEU A 261 6.32 -5.25 21.90
N PRO A 262 5.12 -5.68 22.32
CA PRO A 262 4.98 -6.86 23.18
C PRO A 262 5.36 -8.13 22.41
N GLU A 263 5.87 -9.15 23.10
CA GLU A 263 6.25 -10.43 22.46
C GLU A 263 5.08 -11.05 21.67
N SER A 264 3.84 -10.91 22.17
CA SER A 264 2.63 -11.39 21.51
C SER A 264 2.43 -10.81 20.10
N PHE A 265 3.02 -9.65 19.81
CA PHE A 265 3.01 -9.03 18.50
C PHE A 265 3.71 -9.89 17.44
N PHE A 266 4.78 -10.57 17.84
CA PHE A 266 5.62 -11.41 16.97
C PHE A 266 5.14 -12.86 16.89
N VAL A 267 4.21 -13.26 17.76
CA VAL A 267 3.78 -14.66 17.88
C VAL A 267 2.62 -14.97 16.93
N ILE A 268 2.70 -16.13 16.26
CA ILE A 268 1.57 -16.76 15.57
C ILE A 268 0.57 -17.23 16.64
N PRO A 269 -0.70 -16.82 16.62
CA PRO A 269 -1.69 -17.29 17.59
C PRO A 269 -1.70 -18.82 17.63
N LYS A 270 -1.27 -19.39 18.77
CA LYS A 270 -1.00 -20.82 18.98
C LYS A 270 -2.22 -21.72 18.93
N GLU A 271 -3.43 -21.18 18.85
CA GLU A 271 -4.67 -21.93 19.07
C GLU A 271 -4.99 -22.96 17.97
N GLN A 272 -4.48 -22.79 16.75
CA GLN A 272 -4.61 -23.80 15.69
C GLN A 272 -3.38 -24.71 15.53
N ASP A 273 -2.26 -24.36 16.17
CA ASP A 273 -0.98 -25.02 15.91
C ASP A 273 -0.56 -25.96 17.03
N ALA A 274 -0.95 -25.75 18.29
CA ALA A 274 -0.59 -26.69 19.36
C ALA A 274 -1.22 -28.09 19.14
N ALA A 275 -2.47 -28.15 18.68
CA ALA A 275 -3.13 -29.43 18.35
C ALA A 275 -2.52 -30.07 17.10
N ARG A 276 -2.23 -29.26 16.06
CA ARG A 276 -1.65 -29.74 14.80
C ARG A 276 -0.19 -30.16 14.94
N GLN A 277 0.61 -29.39 15.67
CA GLN A 277 1.98 -29.75 16.05
C GLN A 277 2.00 -30.98 16.95
N LYS A 278 1.06 -31.12 17.91
CA LYS A 278 0.92 -32.37 18.66
C LYS A 278 0.59 -33.54 17.76
N VAL A 279 -0.31 -33.39 16.79
CA VAL A 279 -0.64 -34.45 15.82
C VAL A 279 0.57 -34.79 14.95
N ILE A 280 1.29 -33.81 14.42
CA ILE A 280 2.52 -34.01 13.63
C ILE A 280 3.60 -34.70 14.48
N ILE A 281 3.83 -34.24 15.71
CA ILE A 281 4.75 -34.89 16.64
C ILE A 281 4.30 -36.33 16.87
N PHE A 282 3.02 -36.60 17.10
CA PHE A 282 2.49 -37.94 17.34
C PHE A 282 2.61 -38.86 16.10
N GLU A 283 2.28 -38.34 14.92
CA GLU A 283 2.38 -39.04 13.63
C GLU A 283 3.83 -39.42 13.30
N HIS A 284 4.78 -38.56 13.67
CA HIS A 284 6.21 -38.78 13.44
C HIS A 284 6.96 -39.33 14.66
N THR A 285 6.30 -39.57 15.80
CA THR A 285 6.94 -40.11 17.03
C THR A 285 7.51 -41.50 16.79
N PHE A 286 6.90 -42.26 15.87
CA PHE A 286 7.31 -43.63 15.55
C PHE A 286 8.24 -43.73 14.34
N ASP A 287 8.50 -42.63 13.62
CA ASP A 287 9.41 -42.63 12.46
C ASP A 287 10.83 -43.10 12.77
N PRO A 288 11.43 -42.82 13.94
CA PRO A 288 12.75 -43.35 14.31
C PRO A 288 12.77 -44.87 14.48
N ILE A 289 11.61 -45.49 14.71
CA ILE A 289 11.45 -46.94 14.96
C ILE A 289 10.84 -47.65 13.73
N LYS A 290 10.35 -46.88 12.75
CA LYS A 290 9.74 -47.34 11.50
C LYS A 290 10.84 -47.87 10.59
N GLY A 291 11.05 -49.18 10.64
CA GLY A 291 12.16 -49.88 9.97
C GLY A 291 13.04 -50.71 10.93
N MET A 292 12.94 -50.49 12.25
CA MET A 292 13.60 -51.30 13.27
C MET A 292 12.71 -52.43 13.82
N LEU A 293 11.39 -52.27 13.74
CA LEU A 293 10.41 -53.31 14.09
C LEU A 293 9.82 -53.91 12.81
N LYS A 294 10.32 -55.10 12.41
CA LYS A 294 9.59 -55.97 11.48
C LYS A 294 8.46 -56.63 12.25
N PHE A 295 7.32 -55.95 12.36
CA PHE A 295 6.08 -56.67 12.61
C PHE A 295 5.69 -57.38 11.32
N PRO A 296 5.36 -58.69 11.35
CA PRO A 296 4.71 -59.31 10.22
C PRO A 296 3.32 -58.69 10.12
N GLU A 297 3.17 -57.68 9.26
CA GLU A 297 1.87 -57.12 8.94
C GLU A 297 1.02 -58.21 8.28
N GLU A 298 -0.01 -58.68 8.99
CA GLU A 298 -1.13 -59.47 8.47
C GLU A 298 -2.03 -58.62 7.54
N GLU A 299 -1.45 -57.83 6.63
CA GLU A 299 -2.19 -57.01 5.66
C GLU A 299 -1.72 -57.21 4.21
N TYR A 300 -1.09 -58.36 3.90
CA TYR A 300 -1.00 -58.83 2.52
C TYR A 300 -2.17 -59.75 2.21
N THR A 301 -3.38 -59.19 2.08
CA THR A 301 -4.43 -59.86 1.33
C THR A 301 -3.91 -60.15 -0.08
N LEU A 302 -3.90 -61.45 -0.41
CA LEU A 302 -3.27 -62.13 -1.55
C LEU A 302 -3.55 -61.61 -2.97
N LEU A 303 -4.22 -60.48 -3.16
CA LEU A 303 -4.65 -59.97 -4.48
C LEU A 303 -4.42 -58.47 -4.70
N GLY A 304 -3.64 -57.80 -3.84
CA GLY A 304 -3.36 -56.36 -3.97
C GLY A 304 -2.36 -56.04 -5.10
N ALA A 305 -2.72 -55.07 -5.97
CA ALA A 305 -1.88 -54.53 -7.05
C ALA A 305 -0.50 -53.98 -6.59
N SER A 306 -0.30 -53.83 -5.27
CA SER A 306 0.96 -53.44 -4.65
C SER A 306 2.03 -54.54 -4.67
N ALA A 307 1.66 -55.83 -4.74
CA ALA A 307 2.62 -56.94 -4.82
C ALA A 307 3.37 -56.98 -6.18
N LEU A 308 2.70 -56.55 -7.26
CA LEU A 308 3.31 -56.42 -8.60
C LEU A 308 4.27 -55.24 -8.69
N LYS A 309 4.03 -54.16 -7.94
CA LYS A 309 4.89 -52.96 -7.90
C LYS A 309 6.20 -53.18 -7.12
N ALA A 310 6.23 -54.17 -6.22
CA ALA A 310 7.44 -54.56 -5.48
C ALA A 310 8.39 -55.48 -6.28
N GLY A 311 8.14 -55.69 -7.58
CA GLY A 311 9.08 -56.36 -8.48
C GLY A 311 9.06 -57.89 -8.47
N LYS A 312 8.20 -58.52 -7.65
CA LYS A 312 8.01 -59.98 -7.70
C LYS A 312 7.01 -60.34 -8.78
N ARG A 313 7.46 -61.04 -9.82
CA ARG A 313 6.58 -61.56 -10.88
C ARG A 313 5.93 -62.87 -10.40
N PRO A 314 4.64 -63.13 -10.71
CA PRO A 314 3.94 -64.36 -10.32
C PRO A 314 4.60 -65.66 -10.79
N GLU A 315 5.53 -65.58 -11.74
CA GLU A 315 6.29 -66.70 -12.29
C GLU A 315 7.35 -67.26 -11.33
N GLU A 316 7.83 -66.46 -10.37
CA GLU A 316 8.81 -66.90 -9.37
C GLU A 316 8.21 -67.86 -8.32
N TRP A 317 6.89 -67.83 -8.13
CA TRP A 317 6.21 -68.62 -7.09
C TRP A 317 5.69 -69.96 -7.63
N LYS A 318 5.64 -70.13 -8.95
CA LYS A 318 5.18 -71.37 -9.61
C LYS A 318 6.28 -72.44 -9.80
N LYS A 319 7.48 -72.24 -9.24
CA LYS A 319 8.60 -73.20 -9.36
C LYS A 319 9.09 -73.80 -8.04
N GLU A 320 8.47 -73.47 -6.90
CA GLU A 320 8.75 -74.09 -5.60
C GLU A 320 7.58 -74.95 -5.09
N GLU A 321 6.83 -75.59 -5.99
CA GLU A 321 6.17 -76.85 -5.70
C GLU A 321 6.82 -77.91 -6.59
N LEU A 322 7.50 -78.87 -5.95
CA LEU A 322 8.29 -80.00 -6.49
C LEU A 322 9.82 -79.81 -6.56
N ARG A 323 10.47 -79.64 -5.40
CA ARG A 323 11.43 -80.64 -4.87
C ARG A 323 11.84 -80.37 -3.43
#